data_AF-A0A948AR81-F1
#
_entry.id   AF-A0A948AR81-F1
#
_cell.length_a   1.000
_cell.length_b   1.000
_cell.length_c   1.000
_cell.angle_alpha   90.00
_cell.angle_beta   90.00
_cell.angle_gamma   90.00
#
_symmetry.space_group_name_H-M   'P 1'
#
loop_
_entity.id
_entity.type
_entity.pdbx_description
1 polymer ?
#
loop_
_entity_poly.entity_id
_entity_poly.type
_entity_poly.pdbx_seq_one_letter_code
_entity_poly.pdbx_strand_id
1 'polypeptide(L)'
;MNEIQLLTWARGDGLDYAVGIFLLGVIWRLFEIYSLGRKTDLSAPRSAAGASGWHTIFRRSLPPAGMVKKSPVSYIGGYTFHIGLAIVVFLFAPHILLIQSLTGMSWPGLPSQFIDLAAVVTMAAMVVVLADRINKP
;
A
#
# COMPACT_ATOMS: atom_id res chain seq x y z
N MET A 1 27.93 -8.58 15.60
CA MET A 1 27.03 -7.45 15.88
C MET A 1 26.07 -7.87 16.97
N ASN A 2 25.98 -7.15 18.09
CA ASN A 2 25.01 -7.43 19.14
C ASN A 2 23.65 -6.76 18.84
N GLU A 3 22.61 -7.06 19.62
CA GLU A 3 21.23 -6.59 19.38
C GLU A 3 21.12 -5.05 19.33
N ILE A 4 21.82 -4.37 20.24
CA ILE A 4 21.82 -2.90 20.29
C ILE A 4 22.53 -2.31 19.08
N GLN A 5 23.68 -2.86 18.69
CA GLN A 5 24.39 -2.44 17.48
C GLN A 5 23.54 -2.63 16.22
N LEU A 6 22.83 -3.77 16.10
CA LEU A 6 21.92 -4.01 14.99
C LEU A 6 20.78 -2.98 14.97
N LEU A 7 20.17 -2.70 16.12
CA LEU A 7 19.07 -1.74 16.22
C LEU A 7 19.52 -0.32 15.87
N THR A 8 20.69 0.10 16.35
CA THR A 8 21.28 1.41 16.04
C THR A 8 21.58 1.52 14.55
N TRP A 9 22.18 0.49 13.95
CA TRP A 9 22.44 0.48 12.50
C TRP A 9 21.14 0.51 11.68
N ALA A 10 20.15 -0.31 12.04
CA ALA A 10 18.89 -0.42 11.30
C ALA A 10 18.06 0.88 11.33
N ARG A 11 18.17 1.69 12.39
CA ARG A 11 17.50 2.98 12.53
C ARG A 11 18.33 4.17 12.05
N GLY A 12 19.64 3.99 11.83
CA GLY A 12 20.56 4.98 11.28
C GLY A 12 20.90 4.63 9.83
N ASP A 13 22.18 4.31 9.57
CA ASP A 13 22.72 4.05 8.23
C ASP A 13 21.87 3.08 7.39
N GLY A 14 21.34 2.00 8.00
CA GLY A 14 20.50 1.03 7.31
C GLY A 14 19.19 1.63 6.78
N LEU A 15 18.58 2.53 7.55
CA LEU A 15 17.38 3.26 7.13
C LEU A 15 17.73 4.27 6.03
N ASP A 16 18.85 4.99 6.16
CA ASP A 16 19.29 5.96 5.15
C ASP A 16 19.55 5.30 3.80
N TYR A 17 20.21 4.13 3.79
CA TYR A 17 20.40 3.36 2.57
C TYR A 17 19.07 2.88 1.97
N ALA A 18 18.15 2.38 2.80
CA ALA A 18 16.84 1.92 2.33
C ALA A 18 16.04 3.07 1.69
N VAL A 19 16.01 4.24 2.33
CA VAL A 19 15.34 5.44 1.81
C VAL A 19 16.03 5.94 0.53
N GLY A 20 17.36 5.98 0.51
CA GLY A 20 18.14 6.39 -0.66
C GLY A 20 17.87 5.52 -1.89
N ILE A 21 17.92 4.20 -1.73
CA ILE A 21 17.62 3.25 -2.80
C ILE A 21 16.17 3.40 -3.27
N PHE A 22 15.22 3.53 -2.34
CA PHE A 22 13.81 3.72 -2.67
C PHE A 22 13.59 4.99 -3.50
N LEU A 23 14.13 6.13 -3.06
CA LEU A 23 13.97 7.41 -3.78
C LEU A 23 14.62 7.39 -5.16
N LEU A 24 15.86 6.88 -5.26
CA LEU A 24 16.55 6.75 -6.54
C LEU A 24 15.78 5.83 -7.50
N GLY A 25 15.30 4.69 -7.00
CA GLY A 25 14.49 3.75 -7.78
C GLY A 25 13.18 4.36 -8.27
N VAL A 26 12.47 5.10 -7.42
CA VAL A 26 11.23 5.80 -7.80
C VAL A 26 11.50 6.87 -8.85
N ILE A 27 12.53 7.71 -8.65
CA ILE A 27 12.88 8.77 -9.61
C ILE A 27 13.26 8.16 -10.96
N TRP A 28 14.10 7.12 -10.96
CA TRP A 28 14.49 6.41 -12.17
C TRP A 28 13.27 5.83 -12.89
N ARG A 29 12.39 5.14 -12.16
CA ARG A 29 11.17 4.54 -12.73
C ARG A 29 10.23 5.58 -13.32
N LEU A 30 10.06 6.72 -12.66
CA LEU A 30 9.25 7.82 -13.18
C LEU A 30 9.89 8.39 -14.45
N PHE A 31 11.21 8.58 -14.48
CA PHE A 31 11.92 9.04 -15.68
C PHE A 31 11.71 8.08 -16.86
N GLU A 32 11.83 6.76 -16.66
CA GLU A 32 11.52 5.76 -17.70
C GLU A 32 10.09 5.91 -18.23
N ILE A 33 9.10 5.97 -17.34
CA ILE A 33 7.69 6.06 -17.72
C ILE A 33 7.39 7.36 -18.48
N TYR A 34 7.92 8.50 -18.05
CA TYR A 34 7.66 9.79 -18.69
C TYR A 34 8.46 9.99 -19.99
N SER A 35 9.66 9.41 -20.10
CA SER A 35 10.48 9.50 -21.31
C SER A 35 9.95 8.65 -22.48
N LEU A 36 9.23 7.56 -22.20
CA LEU A 36 8.58 6.74 -23.23
C LEU A 36 7.48 7.49 -24.00
N GLY A 37 6.94 8.58 -23.45
CA GLY A 37 5.84 9.33 -24.04
C GLY A 37 4.53 8.53 -24.08
N ARG A 38 3.44 9.20 -24.47
CA ARG A 38 2.14 8.57 -24.71
C ARG A 38 1.82 8.61 -26.20
N LYS A 39 1.26 7.51 -26.73
CA LYS A 39 0.70 7.51 -28.08
C LYS A 39 -0.45 8.51 -28.16
N THR A 40 -0.62 9.13 -29.32
CA THR A 40 -1.75 10.02 -29.59
C THR A 40 -3.06 9.32 -29.26
N ASP A 41 -3.89 9.96 -28.43
CA ASP A 41 -5.21 9.44 -28.11
C ASP A 41 -6.13 9.65 -29.32
N LEU A 42 -6.48 8.55 -29.99
CA LEU A 42 -7.38 8.55 -31.14
C LEU A 42 -8.86 8.50 -30.74
N SER A 43 -9.17 8.43 -29.44
CA SER A 43 -10.54 8.38 -28.97
C SER A 43 -11.22 9.75 -29.05
N ALA A 44 -12.51 9.76 -29.39
CA ALA A 44 -13.29 10.99 -29.42
C ALA A 44 -13.29 11.66 -28.03
N PRO A 45 -13.24 13.01 -27.96
CA PRO A 45 -13.27 13.73 -26.69
C PRO A 45 -14.50 13.33 -25.88
N ARG A 46 -14.30 12.82 -24.66
CA ARG A 46 -15.39 12.44 -23.76
C ARG A 46 -15.94 13.69 -23.08
N SER A 47 -17.15 14.13 -23.46
CA SER A 47 -17.86 15.27 -22.85
C SER A 47 -18.89 14.86 -21.79
N ALA A 48 -19.00 13.57 -21.46
CA ALA A 48 -19.99 13.07 -20.51
C ALA A 48 -19.65 13.45 -19.06
N ALA A 49 -20.66 13.92 -18.32
CA ALA A 49 -20.55 14.17 -16.88
C ALA A 49 -20.10 12.88 -16.14
N GLY A 50 -19.01 12.97 -15.37
CA GLY A 50 -18.44 11.83 -14.64
C GLY A 50 -17.40 11.00 -15.40
N ALA A 51 -17.12 11.31 -16.68
CA ALA A 51 -16.04 10.65 -17.45
C ALA A 51 -14.63 11.16 -17.08
N SER A 52 -14.33 11.29 -15.79
CA SER A 52 -13.01 11.71 -15.31
C SER A 52 -12.11 10.50 -15.01
N GLY A 53 -10.79 10.71 -15.10
CA GLY A 53 -9.81 9.70 -14.68
C GLY A 53 -9.99 9.30 -13.22
N TRP A 54 -10.28 10.27 -12.35
CA TRP A 54 -10.54 10.04 -10.92
C TRP A 54 -11.75 9.13 -10.67
N HIS A 55 -12.85 9.35 -11.38
CA HIS A 55 -14.03 8.49 -11.29
C HIS A 55 -13.70 7.05 -11.71
N THR A 56 -12.90 6.91 -12.78
CA THR A 56 -12.46 5.60 -13.28
C THR A 56 -11.59 4.87 -12.27
N ILE A 57 -10.66 5.57 -11.62
CA ILE A 57 -9.80 5.00 -10.57
C ILE A 57 -10.67 4.43 -9.44
N PHE A 58 -11.57 5.24 -8.89
CA PHE A 58 -12.43 4.80 -7.79
C PHE A 58 -13.32 3.60 -8.18
N ARG A 59 -13.95 3.66 -9.34
CA ARG A 59 -14.81 2.55 -9.82
C ARG A 59 -14.01 1.26 -10.03
N ARG A 60 -12.75 1.35 -10.47
CA ARG A 60 -11.88 0.18 -10.63
C ARG A 60 -11.29 -0.33 -9.32
N SER A 61 -11.28 0.50 -8.28
CA SER A 61 -10.98 0.09 -6.91
C SER A 61 -12.13 -0.64 -6.23
N LEU A 62 -13.27 -0.86 -6.89
CA LEU A 62 -14.40 -1.65 -6.38
C LEU A 62 -14.55 -2.96 -7.17
N PRO A 63 -14.99 -4.06 -6.52
CA PRO A 63 -15.25 -5.30 -7.21
C PRO A 63 -16.37 -5.13 -8.25
N PRO A 64 -16.19 -5.63 -9.49
CA PRO A 64 -17.27 -5.67 -10.46
C PRO A 64 -18.45 -6.50 -9.95
N ALA A 65 -19.66 -6.20 -10.42
CA ALA A 65 -20.87 -6.92 -10.02
C ALA A 65 -20.72 -8.44 -10.22
N GLY A 66 -21.00 -9.21 -9.17
CA GLY A 66 -20.90 -10.67 -9.18
C GLY A 66 -19.48 -11.24 -9.00
N MET A 67 -18.41 -10.43 -9.07
CA MET A 67 -17.04 -10.92 -8.91
C MET A 67 -16.72 -11.36 -7.49
N VAL A 68 -17.31 -10.73 -6.47
CA VAL A 68 -17.18 -11.18 -5.08
C VAL A 68 -17.71 -12.61 -4.91
N LYS A 69 -18.78 -13.00 -5.63
CA LYS A 69 -19.28 -14.38 -5.59
C LYS A 69 -18.34 -15.38 -6.27
N LYS A 70 -17.61 -14.94 -7.30
CA LYS A 70 -16.67 -15.78 -8.05
C LYS A 70 -15.33 -15.96 -7.34
N SER A 71 -14.82 -14.92 -6.69
CA SER A 71 -13.55 -14.97 -5.94
C SER A 71 -13.68 -14.27 -4.58
N PRO A 72 -14.49 -14.82 -3.66
CA PRO A 72 -14.77 -14.18 -2.38
C PRO A 72 -13.51 -14.02 -1.53
N VAL A 73 -12.62 -15.01 -1.57
CA VAL A 73 -11.37 -15.00 -0.79
C VAL A 73 -10.45 -13.86 -1.24
N SER A 74 -10.22 -13.72 -2.55
CA SER A 74 -9.35 -12.65 -3.06
C SER A 74 -9.93 -11.26 -2.78
N TYR A 75 -11.23 -11.04 -2.97
CA TYR A 75 -11.82 -9.73 -2.72
C TYR A 75 -11.92 -9.42 -1.23
N ILE A 76 -12.60 -10.26 -0.45
CA ILE A 76 -12.83 -10.00 0.98
C ILE A 76 -11.49 -10.02 1.72
N GLY A 77 -10.70 -11.09 1.55
CA GLY A 77 -9.39 -11.20 2.17
C GLY A 77 -8.44 -10.09 1.72
N GLY A 78 -8.47 -9.73 0.44
CA GLY A 78 -7.68 -8.63 -0.11
C GLY A 78 -8.02 -7.28 0.52
N TYR A 79 -9.30 -6.92 0.63
CA TYR A 79 -9.70 -5.67 1.31
C TYR A 79 -9.39 -5.71 2.80
N THR A 80 -9.66 -6.83 3.48
CA THR A 80 -9.31 -6.98 4.90
C THR A 80 -7.82 -6.76 5.13
N PHE A 81 -6.97 -7.34 4.28
CA PHE A 81 -5.52 -7.14 4.33
C PHE A 81 -5.14 -5.66 4.11
N HIS A 82 -5.64 -5.01 3.06
CA HIS A 82 -5.26 -3.62 2.76
C HIS A 82 -5.77 -2.62 3.79
N ILE A 83 -7.01 -2.79 4.27
CA ILE A 83 -7.58 -1.93 5.30
C ILE A 83 -6.82 -2.09 6.61
N GLY A 84 -6.55 -3.34 7.01
CA GLY A 84 -5.78 -3.60 8.23
C GLY A 84 -4.34 -3.11 8.13
N LEU A 85 -3.68 -3.27 6.98
CA LEU A 85 -2.36 -2.70 6.71
C LEU A 85 -2.37 -1.17 6.82
N ALA A 86 -3.38 -0.50 6.27
CA ALA A 86 -3.52 0.95 6.39
C ALA A 86 -3.70 1.39 7.85
N ILE A 87 -4.51 0.66 8.63
CA ILE A 87 -4.66 0.90 10.08
C ILE A 87 -3.31 0.79 10.79
N VAL A 88 -2.56 -0.29 10.55
CA VAL A 88 -1.26 -0.50 11.22
C VAL A 88 -0.22 0.56 10.82
N VAL A 89 -0.12 0.90 9.54
CA VAL A 89 0.89 1.86 9.05
C VAL A 89 0.54 3.29 9.49
N PHE A 90 -0.72 3.69 9.40
CA PHE A 90 -1.08 5.08 9.69
C PHE A 90 -1.47 5.31 11.15
N LEU A 91 -1.91 4.32 11.91
CA LEU A 91 -2.43 4.56 13.28
C LEU A 91 -1.56 3.96 14.39
N PHE A 92 -0.49 3.24 14.06
CA PHE A 92 0.44 2.71 15.06
C PHE A 92 1.57 3.70 15.37
N ALA A 93 1.81 3.98 16.65
CA ALA A 93 2.75 5.00 17.11
C ALA A 93 4.17 4.89 16.51
N PRO A 94 4.80 3.69 16.39
CA PRO A 94 6.12 3.58 15.78
C PRO A 94 6.18 4.04 14.32
N HIS A 95 5.14 3.78 13.52
CA HIS A 95 5.08 4.24 12.13
C HIS A 95 4.82 5.75 12.05
N ILE A 96 3.97 6.29 12.92
CA ILE A 96 3.74 7.73 13.01
C ILE A 96 5.06 8.45 13.36
N LEU A 97 5.84 7.91 14.30
CA LEU A 97 7.15 8.47 14.66
C LEU A 97 8.15 8.44 13.50
N LEU A 98 8.17 7.35 12.72
CA LEU A 98 8.99 7.28 11.50
C LEU A 98 8.55 8.32 10.45
N ILE A 99 7.24 8.49 10.25
CA ILE A 99 6.73 9.49 9.31
C ILE A 99 7.07 10.90 9.80
N GLN A 100 6.92 11.16 11.10
CA GLN A 100 7.29 12.42 11.71
C GLN A 100 8.79 12.72 11.56
N SER A 101 9.66 11.72 11.72
CA SER A 101 11.10 11.94 11.53
C SER A 101 11.47 12.23 10.07
N LEU A 102 10.72 11.70 9.10
CA LEU A 102 10.97 11.89 7.68
C LEU A 102 10.32 13.16 7.10
N THR A 103 9.11 13.51 7.54
CA THR A 103 8.29 14.56 6.92
C THR A 103 7.86 15.67 7.87
N GLY A 104 8.13 15.54 9.18
CA GLY A 104 7.68 16.47 10.22
C GLY A 104 6.18 16.41 10.55
N MET A 105 5.40 15.53 9.88
CA MET A 105 3.96 15.41 10.10
C MET A 105 3.65 14.36 11.16
N SER A 106 2.66 14.62 12.01
CA SER A 106 2.25 13.70 13.08
C SER A 106 0.77 13.86 13.38
N TRP A 107 0.16 12.81 13.93
CA TRP A 107 -1.25 12.77 14.33
C TRP A 107 -1.44 11.73 15.44
N PRO A 108 -2.59 11.74 16.15
CA PRO A 108 -2.85 10.77 17.20
C PRO A 108 -2.97 9.33 16.66
N GLY A 109 -2.26 8.39 17.28
CA GLY A 109 -2.42 6.96 17.02
C GLY A 109 -3.59 6.33 17.79
N LEU A 110 -3.86 5.06 17.51
CA LEU A 110 -4.82 4.25 18.27
C LEU A 110 -4.13 3.50 19.44
N PRO A 111 -4.89 3.07 20.46
CA PRO A 111 -4.38 2.18 21.50
C PRO A 111 -3.85 0.88 20.91
N SER A 112 -2.74 0.37 21.46
CA SER A 112 -2.00 -0.77 20.89
C SER A 112 -2.88 -2.01 20.72
N GLN A 113 -3.81 -2.27 21.64
CA GLN A 113 -4.69 -3.44 21.60
C GLN A 113 -5.55 -3.49 20.32
N PHE A 114 -6.00 -2.34 19.82
CA PHE A 114 -6.75 -2.27 18.57
C PHE A 114 -5.85 -2.51 17.36
N ILE A 115 -4.63 -1.98 17.39
CA ILE A 115 -3.63 -2.20 16.35
C ILE A 115 -3.21 -3.68 16.31
N ASP A 116 -2.96 -4.29 17.46
CA ASP A 116 -2.57 -5.69 17.59
C ASP A 116 -3.66 -6.61 17.03
N LEU A 117 -4.93 -6.33 17.36
CA LEU A 117 -6.07 -7.04 16.76
C LEU A 117 -6.10 -6.87 15.24
N ALA A 118 -5.97 -5.63 14.74
CA ALA A 118 -5.96 -5.36 13.31
C ALA A 118 -4.78 -6.09 12.62
N ALA A 119 -3.61 -6.12 13.24
CA ALA A 119 -2.42 -6.81 12.73
C ALA A 119 -2.65 -8.32 12.64
N VAL A 120 -3.21 -8.95 13.68
CA VAL A 120 -3.53 -10.39 13.68
C VAL A 120 -4.54 -10.72 12.57
N VAL A 121 -5.62 -9.95 12.44
CA VAL A 121 -6.62 -10.14 11.38
C VAL A 121 -5.99 -9.95 9.99
N THR A 122 -5.12 -8.96 9.84
CA THR A 122 -4.39 -8.66 8.59
C THR A 122 -3.49 -9.82 8.20
N MET A 123 -2.68 -10.34 9.14
CA MET A 123 -1.79 -11.48 8.90
C MET A 123 -2.58 -12.74 8.54
N ALA A 124 -3.69 -13.02 9.24
CA ALA A 124 -4.56 -14.15 8.91
C ALA A 124 -5.15 -14.02 7.50
N ALA A 125 -5.66 -12.84 7.14
CA ALA A 125 -6.19 -12.57 5.80
C ALA A 125 -5.10 -12.73 4.72
N MET A 126 -3.88 -12.26 4.98
CA MET A 126 -2.74 -12.40 4.07
C MET A 126 -2.39 -13.87 3.81
N VAL A 127 -2.33 -14.69 4.86
CA VAL A 127 -2.06 -16.14 4.73
C VAL A 127 -3.15 -16.83 3.92
N VAL A 128 -4.42 -16.51 4.18
CA VAL A 128 -5.56 -17.09 3.45
C VAL A 128 -5.53 -16.70 1.97
N VAL A 129 -5.28 -15.42 1.65
CA VAL A 129 -5.18 -14.94 0.26
C VAL A 129 -3.96 -15.55 -0.45
N LEU A 130 -2.84 -15.72 0.26
CA LEU A 130 -1.66 -16.37 -0.29
C LEU A 130 -1.94 -17.85 -0.61
N ALA A 131 -2.59 -18.57 0.28
CA ALA A 131 -2.98 -19.96 0.06
C ALA A 131 -3.97 -20.08 -1.12
N ASP A 132 -4.96 -19.19 -1.23
CA ASP A 132 -5.90 -19.16 -2.37
C ASP A 132 -5.16 -18.92 -3.69
N ARG A 133 -4.20 -17.98 -3.71
CA ARG A 133 -3.36 -17.68 -4.88
C ARG A 133 -2.51 -18.87 -5.31
N ILE A 134 -1.88 -19.59 -4.38
CA ILE A 134 -1.03 -20.75 -4.71
C ILE A 134 -1.87 -21.91 -5.26
N ASN A 135 -3.05 -22.14 -4.69
CA ASN A 135 -3.93 -23.24 -5.11
C ASN A 135 -4.72 -22.94 -6.39
N LYS A 136 -4.82 -21.67 -6.80
CA LYS A 136 -5.55 -21.20 -7.99
C LYS A 136 -4.69 -20.19 -8.77
N PRO A 137 -3.68 -20.66 -9.52
CA PRO A 137 -2.77 -19.80 -10.28
C PRO A 137 -3.47 -19.00 -11.38
#